data_AF-A0A4V1ZUK2-F1
#
_entry.id   AF-A0A4V1ZUK2-F1
#
_cell.length_a   1.000
_cell.length_b   1.000
_cell.length_c   1.000
_cell.angle_alpha   90.00
_cell.angle_beta   90.00
_cell.angle_gamma   90.00
#
_symmetry.space_group_name_H-M   'P 1'
#
loop_
_entity.id
_entity.type
_entity.pdbx_description
1 polymer ?
#
loop_
_entity_poly.entity_id
_entity_poly.type
_entity_poly.pdbx_seq_one_letter_code
_entity_poly.pdbx_strand_id
1 'polypeptide(L)'
;MFHPSARKDAHFLAAEELARWSLALPGEEDEVTLPEDERGEPEVRLSAAGLVRRLSAEEDSWRSCLASFEQTRLALAGLPHGSFPSIGLDRWPDVRRLLEEEVFPNVALRVLNSDPAADDRPIFEPRRDEAGWHAPEDIFTIFVAGNILSRGLTVEGLTTSLFLRSSNEPAADTQMQMQRWFGYRGAHLPFCRVFLHSDQLGLFKQYNQRDRALKSLVLRRMAMANADEAAGTLVLEGESFLATSKIETRKVPLSPGPSPQIRLVERLDTALAEHNAAIVRTALTIGSWARIDPTRDVGMIREETIGASELADILDQLRYSRHDPDLADELSRRWVSLQDSLGLEEPLFRPPGVAPKPYAVRPQGCPYAIAAYLRLWVALTEGRHAPGFHATDKPDLPWSQLDARQVPRFHVAIRSGPDPASDDLLRELHIGAMERGLGPLDQLNTLWGSRGYGHGGYHGDQLIDYHFHKMVPVPRLQGGQSWRPRGHPGLALFHIIKDPEGGEDLVALGLGLPHGGPDHIAALRR
;
A
#
# COMPACT_ATOMS: atom_id res chain seq x y z
N MET A 1 3.16 -11.34 -22.78
CA MET A 1 2.93 -12.54 -21.94
C MET A 1 1.42 -12.71 -21.68
N PHE A 2 0.84 -13.93 -21.81
CA PHE A 2 -0.62 -14.21 -21.76
C PHE A 2 -1.16 -14.90 -20.44
N HIS A 3 -2.48 -14.93 -20.14
CA HIS A 3 -3.11 -15.16 -18.79
C HIS A 3 -3.18 -16.67 -18.56
N PRO A 4 -3.22 -17.15 -17.31
CA PRO A 4 -3.57 -18.54 -17.01
C PRO A 4 -5.00 -18.94 -17.42
N SER A 5 -5.94 -17.99 -17.53
CA SER A 5 -7.31 -18.26 -18.01
C SER A 5 -7.52 -17.91 -19.49
N ALA A 6 -6.47 -17.46 -20.18
CA ALA A 6 -6.53 -17.37 -21.63
C ALA A 6 -6.50 -18.81 -22.14
N ARG A 7 -7.53 -19.20 -22.89
CA ARG A 7 -7.54 -20.48 -23.60
C ARG A 7 -6.21 -20.61 -24.36
N LYS A 8 -5.64 -21.82 -24.45
CA LYS A 8 -4.37 -22.13 -25.15
C LYS A 8 -4.20 -21.28 -26.43
N ASP A 9 -5.31 -21.10 -27.14
CA ASP A 9 -5.54 -20.32 -28.35
C ASP A 9 -4.95 -18.89 -28.35
N ALA A 10 -4.96 -18.15 -27.23
CA ALA A 10 -4.57 -16.74 -27.24
C ALA A 10 -3.07 -16.49 -27.50
N HIS A 11 -2.20 -17.46 -27.18
CA HIS A 11 -0.74 -17.31 -27.37
C HIS A 11 -0.38 -17.63 -28.82
N PHE A 12 -1.07 -18.62 -29.40
CA PHE A 12 -0.99 -18.96 -30.81
C PHE A 12 -1.52 -17.81 -31.67
N LEU A 13 -2.68 -17.24 -31.33
CA LEU A 13 -3.22 -16.06 -32.03
C LEU A 13 -2.23 -14.89 -32.04
N ALA A 14 -1.59 -14.58 -30.92
CA ALA A 14 -0.60 -13.51 -30.87
C ALA A 14 0.65 -13.79 -31.70
N ALA A 15 1.07 -15.06 -31.78
CA ALA A 15 2.19 -15.45 -32.63
C ALA A 15 1.80 -15.41 -34.12
N GLU A 16 0.58 -15.83 -34.46
CA GLU A 16 0.02 -15.66 -35.81
C GLU A 16 -0.09 -14.19 -36.20
N GLU A 17 -0.55 -13.31 -35.30
CA GLU A 17 -0.57 -11.86 -35.51
C GLU A 17 0.82 -11.30 -35.78
N LEU A 18 1.85 -11.75 -35.06
CA LEU A 18 3.25 -11.35 -35.31
C LEU A 18 3.77 -11.86 -36.65
N ALA A 19 3.48 -13.12 -36.99
CA ALA A 19 3.85 -13.68 -38.29
C ALA A 19 3.18 -12.89 -39.44
N ARG A 20 1.89 -12.58 -39.29
CA ARG A 20 1.10 -11.80 -40.26
C ARG A 20 1.63 -10.37 -40.39
N TRP A 21 1.88 -9.72 -39.25
CA TRP A 21 2.50 -8.40 -39.16
C TRP A 21 3.84 -8.36 -39.89
N SER A 22 4.64 -9.43 -39.82
CA SER A 22 5.94 -9.50 -40.50
C SER A 22 5.85 -9.61 -42.02
N LEU A 23 4.74 -10.13 -42.54
CA LEU A 23 4.50 -10.29 -43.99
C LEU A 23 3.85 -9.05 -44.61
N ALA A 24 2.96 -8.40 -43.86
CA ALA A 24 2.12 -7.29 -44.28
C ALA A 24 2.89 -5.96 -44.43
N LEU A 25 2.33 -5.07 -45.25
CA LEU A 25 2.65 -3.65 -45.19
C LEU A 25 1.89 -2.99 -44.04
N PRO A 26 2.39 -1.85 -43.52
CA PRO A 26 1.71 -1.14 -42.43
C PRO A 26 0.28 -0.76 -42.81
N GLY A 27 -0.70 -1.20 -42.02
CA GLY A 27 -2.13 -0.94 -42.26
C GLY A 27 -2.86 -2.01 -43.09
N GLU A 28 -2.15 -3.00 -43.60
CA GLU A 28 -2.71 -4.12 -44.40
C GLU A 28 -2.66 -5.45 -43.63
N GLU A 29 -2.42 -5.42 -42.32
CA GLU A 29 -2.23 -6.63 -41.51
C GLU A 29 -3.44 -7.57 -41.58
N ASP A 30 -4.67 -7.05 -41.57
CA ASP A 30 -5.89 -7.86 -41.60
C ASP A 30 -6.16 -8.52 -42.97
N GLU A 31 -5.48 -8.06 -44.03
CA GLU A 31 -5.67 -8.54 -45.41
C GLU A 31 -4.71 -9.69 -45.77
N VAL A 32 -3.73 -9.98 -44.91
CA VAL A 32 -2.70 -11.00 -45.15
C VAL A 32 -3.10 -12.35 -44.55
N THR A 33 -3.23 -13.37 -45.40
CA THR A 33 -3.38 -14.77 -44.97
C THR A 33 -2.02 -15.41 -44.76
N LEU A 34 -1.87 -16.16 -43.66
CA LEU A 34 -0.66 -16.93 -43.38
C LEU A 34 -0.59 -18.16 -44.29
N PRO A 35 0.61 -18.56 -44.75
CA PRO A 35 0.78 -19.85 -45.40
C PRO A 35 0.44 -20.98 -44.43
N GLU A 36 -0.14 -22.06 -44.93
CA GLU A 36 -0.49 -23.26 -44.15
C GLU A 36 0.62 -24.32 -44.28
N ASP A 37 0.85 -25.07 -43.21
CA ASP A 37 1.75 -26.20 -43.19
C ASP A 37 1.12 -27.47 -43.82
N GLU A 38 1.84 -28.59 -43.83
CA GLU A 38 1.37 -29.87 -44.38
C GLU A 38 0.11 -30.42 -43.70
N ARG A 39 -0.27 -29.88 -42.54
CA ARG A 39 -1.45 -30.27 -41.76
C ARG A 39 -2.61 -29.28 -41.91
N GLY A 40 -2.44 -28.22 -42.70
CA GLY A 40 -3.44 -27.16 -42.88
C GLY A 40 -3.47 -26.15 -41.72
N GLU A 41 -2.43 -26.12 -40.89
CA GLU A 41 -2.32 -25.16 -39.78
C GLU A 41 -1.47 -23.96 -40.20
N PRO A 42 -1.74 -22.74 -39.70
CA PRO A 42 -0.95 -21.55 -40.04
C PRO A 42 0.53 -21.71 -39.67
N GLU A 43 1.43 -21.43 -40.62
CA GLU A 43 2.86 -21.43 -40.38
C GLU A 43 3.28 -20.18 -39.58
N VAL A 44 3.57 -20.37 -38.30
CA VAL A 44 3.96 -19.29 -37.38
C VAL A 44 5.46 -19.02 -37.48
N ARG A 45 5.88 -18.29 -38.53
CA ARG A 45 7.26 -17.85 -38.75
C ARG A 45 7.32 -16.39 -39.19
N LEU A 46 8.42 -15.71 -38.84
CA LEU A 46 8.66 -14.33 -39.27
C LEU A 46 9.27 -14.31 -40.67
N SER A 47 8.78 -13.40 -41.53
CA SER A 47 9.31 -13.23 -42.88
C SER A 47 10.45 -12.23 -42.91
N ALA A 48 11.69 -12.68 -43.10
CA ALA A 48 12.84 -11.78 -43.24
C ALA A 48 12.63 -10.73 -44.34
N ALA A 49 12.18 -11.17 -45.52
CA ALA A 49 11.89 -10.27 -46.64
C ALA A 49 10.77 -9.27 -46.32
N GLY A 50 9.74 -9.70 -45.59
CA GLY A 50 8.67 -8.80 -45.15
C GLY A 50 9.13 -7.79 -44.11
N LEU A 51 9.96 -8.20 -43.16
CA LEU A 51 10.59 -7.30 -42.17
C LEU A 51 11.47 -6.24 -42.85
N VAL A 52 12.22 -6.58 -43.90
CA VAL A 52 12.99 -5.60 -44.70
C VAL A 52 12.06 -4.57 -45.37
N ARG A 53 10.93 -5.03 -45.94
CA ARG A 53 9.93 -4.13 -46.53
C ARG A 53 9.35 -3.19 -45.48
N ARG A 54 8.98 -3.70 -44.31
CA ARG A 54 8.47 -2.88 -43.20
C ARG A 54 9.50 -1.90 -42.67
N LEU A 55 10.74 -2.34 -42.48
CA LEU A 55 11.84 -1.46 -42.06
C LEU A 55 11.99 -0.27 -43.03
N SER A 56 11.81 -0.51 -44.33
CA SER A 56 11.86 0.55 -45.34
C SER A 56 10.62 1.46 -45.31
N ALA A 57 9.43 0.91 -45.07
CA ALA A 57 8.19 1.67 -45.00
C ALA A 57 8.05 2.51 -43.72
N GLU A 58 8.65 2.04 -42.61
CA GLU A 58 8.51 2.62 -41.26
C GLU A 58 9.84 3.09 -40.69
N GLU A 59 10.83 3.41 -41.53
CA GLU A 59 12.22 3.66 -41.12
C GLU A 59 12.36 4.68 -39.98
N ASP A 60 11.57 5.75 -40.02
CA ASP A 60 11.58 6.77 -38.97
C ASP A 60 11.19 6.21 -37.59
N SER A 61 10.23 5.30 -37.54
CA SER A 61 9.80 4.62 -36.30
C SER A 61 10.91 3.73 -35.75
N TRP A 62 11.56 2.94 -36.61
CA TRP A 62 12.67 2.08 -36.21
C TRP A 62 13.90 2.88 -35.76
N ARG A 63 14.21 3.97 -36.47
CA ARG A 63 15.30 4.88 -36.11
C ARG A 63 15.02 5.59 -34.77
N SER A 64 13.76 5.94 -34.50
CA SER A 64 13.35 6.51 -33.20
C SER A 64 13.60 5.54 -32.03
N CYS A 65 13.44 4.22 -32.25
CA CYS A 65 13.79 3.22 -31.24
C CYS A 65 15.27 3.25 -30.85
N LEU A 66 16.19 3.53 -31.78
CA LEU A 66 17.62 3.69 -31.46
C LEU A 66 17.87 4.92 -30.57
N ALA A 67 17.19 6.04 -30.83
CA ALA A 67 17.29 7.23 -29.97
C ALA A 67 16.77 6.95 -28.55
N SER A 68 15.59 6.33 -28.45
CA SER A 68 14.99 5.92 -27.16
C SER A 68 15.90 4.94 -26.41
N PHE A 69 16.50 4.00 -27.14
CA PHE A 69 17.47 3.06 -26.61
C PHE A 69 18.67 3.77 -25.99
N GLU A 70 19.29 4.71 -26.70
CA GLU A 70 20.46 5.44 -26.21
C GLU A 70 20.11 6.31 -25.00
N GLN A 71 18.96 6.98 -25.00
CA GLN A 71 18.49 7.79 -23.87
C GLN A 71 18.36 6.97 -22.59
N THR A 72 17.71 5.81 -22.67
CA THR A 72 17.53 4.90 -21.54
C THR A 72 18.84 4.26 -21.10
N ARG A 73 19.76 4.00 -22.03
CA ARG A 73 21.11 3.49 -21.74
C ARG A 73 21.96 4.50 -20.98
N LEU A 74 21.93 5.77 -21.39
CA LEU A 74 22.64 6.87 -20.71
C LEU A 74 22.11 7.11 -19.29
N ALA A 75 20.81 6.91 -19.05
CA ALA A 75 20.24 6.99 -17.69
C ALA A 75 20.84 5.94 -16.72
N LEU A 76 21.42 4.85 -17.25
CA LEU A 76 22.09 3.82 -16.45
C LEU A 76 23.57 4.14 -16.17
N ALA A 77 24.12 5.23 -16.73
CA ALA A 77 25.53 5.58 -16.57
C ALA A 77 25.95 5.83 -15.11
N GLY A 78 24.99 6.19 -14.25
CA GLY A 78 25.22 6.37 -12.81
C GLY A 78 25.30 5.07 -12.00
N LEU A 79 25.04 3.90 -12.61
CA LEU A 79 25.15 2.62 -11.92
C LEU A 79 26.60 2.08 -11.96
N PRO A 80 26.99 1.22 -11.01
CA PRO A 80 28.26 0.50 -11.08
C PRO A 80 28.39 -0.23 -12.43
N HIS A 81 29.52 -0.07 -13.11
CA HIS A 81 29.77 -0.59 -14.46
C HIS A 81 28.85 0.00 -15.56
N GLY A 82 28.26 1.17 -15.34
CA GLY A 82 27.34 1.87 -16.25
C GLY A 82 27.98 2.66 -17.40
N SER A 83 29.31 2.71 -17.49
CA SER A 83 29.98 3.44 -18.57
C SER A 83 30.06 2.55 -19.82
N PHE A 84 29.32 2.91 -20.87
CA PHE A 84 29.45 2.23 -22.16
C PHE A 84 29.55 3.23 -23.33
N PRO A 85 30.23 2.85 -24.43
CA PRO A 85 30.38 3.69 -25.61
C PRO A 85 29.02 4.22 -26.10
N SER A 86 28.97 5.48 -26.54
CA SER A 86 27.75 6.04 -27.12
C SER A 86 27.41 5.36 -28.45
N ILE A 87 26.13 5.04 -28.63
CA ILE A 87 25.58 4.59 -29.90
C ILE A 87 24.72 5.72 -30.43
N GLY A 88 25.36 6.64 -31.16
CA GLY A 88 24.67 7.78 -31.75
C GLY A 88 23.77 7.37 -32.92
N LEU A 89 22.84 8.26 -33.28
CA LEU A 89 21.95 8.09 -34.43
C LEU A 89 22.70 8.00 -35.77
N ASP A 90 23.94 8.50 -35.82
CA ASP A 90 24.84 8.35 -36.96
C ASP A 90 25.17 6.87 -37.28
N ARG A 91 25.01 5.97 -36.30
CA ARG A 91 25.19 4.51 -36.47
C ARG A 91 23.98 3.82 -37.10
N TRP A 92 22.89 4.53 -37.36
CA TRP A 92 21.69 3.95 -37.97
C TRP A 92 21.96 3.15 -39.25
N PRO A 93 22.81 3.59 -40.21
CA PRO A 93 23.11 2.80 -41.41
C PRO A 93 23.72 1.43 -41.08
N ASP A 94 24.62 1.37 -40.09
CA ASP A 94 25.22 0.11 -39.65
C ASP A 94 24.18 -0.80 -38.97
N VAL A 95 23.32 -0.22 -38.12
CA VAL A 95 22.23 -0.95 -37.44
C VAL A 95 21.25 -1.52 -38.45
N ARG A 96 20.83 -0.71 -39.43
CA ARG A 96 19.95 -1.13 -40.52
C ARG A 96 20.54 -2.31 -41.29
N ARG A 97 21.81 -2.19 -41.71
CA ARG A 97 22.50 -3.27 -42.41
C ARG A 97 22.52 -4.57 -41.59
N LEU A 98 22.86 -4.49 -40.30
CA LEU A 98 22.85 -5.65 -39.40
C LEU A 98 21.46 -6.26 -39.23
N LEU A 99 20.41 -5.43 -39.17
CA LEU A 99 19.02 -5.92 -39.12
C LEU A 99 18.68 -6.73 -40.37
N GLU A 100 18.99 -6.19 -41.55
CA GLU A 100 18.66 -6.82 -42.84
C GLU A 100 19.51 -8.07 -43.11
N GLU A 101 20.81 -8.04 -42.85
CA GLU A 101 21.77 -9.09 -43.22
C GLU A 101 21.94 -10.17 -42.15
N GLU A 102 21.81 -9.82 -40.87
CA GLU A 102 22.16 -10.71 -39.75
C GLU A 102 20.98 -11.03 -38.83
N VAL A 103 20.12 -10.06 -38.48
CA VAL A 103 19.06 -10.29 -37.48
C VAL A 103 17.81 -10.90 -38.10
N PHE A 104 17.21 -10.25 -39.11
CA PHE A 104 15.96 -10.71 -39.72
C PHE A 104 16.04 -12.11 -40.35
N PRO A 105 17.15 -12.53 -40.98
CA PRO A 105 17.27 -13.90 -41.49
C PRO A 105 17.33 -14.97 -40.40
N ASN A 106 17.75 -14.58 -39.18
CA ASN A 106 17.98 -15.51 -38.07
C ASN A 106 16.96 -15.37 -36.94
N VAL A 107 15.97 -14.48 -37.06
CA VAL A 107 14.95 -14.29 -36.01
C VAL A 107 13.92 -15.41 -36.04
N ALA A 108 13.73 -16.07 -34.91
CA ALA A 108 12.72 -17.12 -34.74
C ALA A 108 11.53 -16.59 -33.92
N LEU A 109 10.35 -17.17 -34.16
CA LEU A 109 9.16 -16.95 -33.35
C LEU A 109 8.75 -18.29 -32.74
N ARG A 110 8.74 -18.37 -31.41
CA ARG A 110 8.43 -19.62 -30.69
C ARG A 110 7.34 -19.40 -29.66
N VAL A 111 6.33 -20.28 -29.70
CA VAL A 111 5.27 -20.33 -28.67
C VAL A 111 5.66 -21.39 -27.65
N LEU A 112 5.81 -21.01 -26.38
CA LEU A 112 6.14 -21.95 -25.31
C LEU A 112 4.86 -22.41 -24.61
N ASN A 113 4.56 -23.72 -24.66
CA ASN A 113 3.36 -24.33 -24.08
C ASN A 113 3.65 -25.15 -22.80
N SER A 114 2.60 -25.47 -22.03
CA SER A 114 2.69 -26.15 -20.72
C SER A 114 2.79 -27.66 -20.83
N ASP A 115 2.86 -28.23 -22.04
CA ASP A 115 2.83 -29.68 -22.22
C ASP A 115 4.16 -30.29 -21.77
N PRO A 116 4.19 -31.10 -20.69
CA PRO A 116 5.42 -31.74 -20.22
C PRO A 116 6.01 -32.74 -21.22
N ALA A 117 5.23 -33.17 -22.23
CA ALA A 117 5.66 -34.08 -23.28
C ALA A 117 6.22 -33.36 -24.51
N ALA A 118 6.05 -32.04 -24.62
CA ALA A 118 6.63 -31.25 -25.71
C ALA A 118 8.06 -30.85 -25.30
N ASP A 119 9.07 -31.33 -26.04
CA ASP A 119 10.47 -30.96 -25.85
C ASP A 119 10.78 -29.59 -26.49
N ASP A 120 9.98 -28.58 -26.17
CA ASP A 120 10.08 -27.22 -26.72
C ASP A 120 11.02 -26.32 -25.91
N ARG A 121 12.02 -26.89 -25.24
CA ARG A 121 12.95 -26.08 -24.45
C ARG A 121 13.78 -25.19 -25.38
N PRO A 122 14.01 -23.92 -25.00
CA PRO A 122 14.98 -23.07 -25.69
C PRO A 122 16.39 -23.67 -25.65
N ILE A 123 17.09 -23.60 -26.79
CA ILE A 123 18.44 -24.12 -27.00
C ILE A 123 19.40 -22.94 -27.14
N PHE A 124 20.10 -22.63 -26.06
CA PHE A 124 21.10 -21.57 -26.00
C PHE A 124 22.55 -22.08 -26.11
N GLU A 125 22.75 -23.40 -26.17
CA GLU A 125 24.06 -24.00 -26.31
C GLU A 125 24.45 -24.17 -27.80
N PRO A 126 25.72 -23.94 -28.16
CA PRO A 126 26.21 -24.20 -29.50
C PRO A 126 26.21 -25.71 -29.80
N ARG A 127 25.77 -26.07 -31.00
CA ARG A 127 25.70 -27.46 -31.48
C ARG A 127 26.92 -27.79 -32.33
N ARG A 128 27.44 -29.01 -32.23
CA ARG A 128 28.45 -29.53 -33.17
C ARG A 128 27.91 -30.76 -33.89
N ASP A 129 27.95 -30.73 -35.21
CA ASP A 129 27.64 -31.87 -36.06
C ASP A 129 28.77 -32.16 -37.06
N GLU A 130 28.53 -33.05 -38.02
CA GLU A 130 29.50 -33.43 -39.06
C GLU A 130 29.94 -32.25 -39.94
N ALA A 131 29.12 -31.20 -40.05
CA ALA A 131 29.41 -30.00 -40.84
C ALA A 131 30.15 -28.91 -40.05
N GLY A 132 30.26 -29.04 -38.71
CA GLY A 132 31.04 -28.13 -37.87
C GLY A 132 30.29 -27.61 -36.65
N TRP A 133 30.71 -26.44 -36.15
CA TRP A 133 30.03 -25.74 -35.06
C TRP A 133 28.90 -24.87 -35.61
N HIS A 134 27.76 -24.94 -34.97
CA HIS A 134 26.56 -24.15 -35.25
C HIS A 134 26.28 -23.23 -34.06
N ALA A 135 25.87 -22.01 -34.37
CA ALA A 135 25.40 -21.08 -33.36
C ALA A 135 24.15 -21.65 -32.65
N PRO A 136 23.89 -21.24 -31.40
CA PRO A 136 22.65 -21.59 -30.71
C PRO A 136 21.42 -21.20 -31.53
N GLU A 137 20.41 -22.08 -31.54
CA GLU A 137 19.19 -21.88 -32.34
C GLU A 137 18.35 -20.72 -31.82
N ASP A 138 18.35 -20.51 -30.50
CA ASP A 138 17.48 -19.52 -29.85
C ASP A 138 18.16 -18.19 -29.51
N ILE A 139 19.23 -17.84 -30.22
CA ILE A 139 19.97 -16.59 -29.96
C ILE A 139 19.18 -15.33 -30.36
N PHE A 140 18.33 -15.42 -31.38
CA PHE A 140 17.44 -14.36 -31.86
C PHE A 140 15.98 -14.82 -31.84
N THR A 141 15.46 -15.23 -30.68
CA THR A 141 14.09 -15.73 -30.60
C THR A 141 13.14 -14.76 -29.91
N ILE A 142 11.99 -14.50 -30.54
CA ILE A 142 10.82 -13.91 -29.90
C ILE A 142 10.00 -15.05 -29.29
N PHE A 143 9.99 -15.11 -27.96
CA PHE A 143 9.19 -16.08 -27.22
C PHE A 143 7.81 -15.50 -26.88
N VAL A 144 6.76 -16.18 -27.31
CA VAL A 144 5.37 -15.89 -26.92
C VAL A 144 4.92 -16.95 -25.94
N ALA A 145 4.54 -16.54 -24.73
CA ALA A 145 4.15 -17.48 -23.69
C ALA A 145 3.23 -16.84 -22.64
N GLY A 146 2.63 -17.70 -21.82
CA GLY A 146 1.88 -17.32 -20.62
C GLY A 146 2.57 -17.77 -19.34
N ASN A 147 1.80 -18.26 -18.36
CA ASN A 147 2.29 -18.59 -17.02
C ASN A 147 3.36 -19.71 -16.96
N ILE A 148 3.64 -20.41 -18.05
CA ILE A 148 4.70 -21.44 -18.11
C ILE A 148 6.08 -20.83 -17.82
N LEU A 149 6.28 -19.59 -18.28
CA LEU A 149 7.44 -18.79 -17.97
C LEU A 149 7.58 -18.53 -16.46
N SER A 150 6.52 -18.64 -15.66
CA SER A 150 6.65 -18.45 -14.21
C SER A 150 7.34 -19.65 -13.51
N ARG A 151 7.46 -20.82 -14.17
CA ARG A 151 7.92 -22.08 -13.56
C ARG A 151 9.35 -22.47 -13.91
N GLY A 152 10.31 -21.57 -13.66
CA GLY A 152 11.73 -21.92 -13.64
C GLY A 152 12.43 -21.99 -15.00
N LEU A 153 11.77 -21.60 -16.09
CA LEU A 153 12.43 -21.38 -17.36
C LEU A 153 13.29 -20.12 -17.29
N THR A 154 14.57 -20.22 -17.66
CA THR A 154 15.48 -19.07 -17.79
C THR A 154 15.78 -18.88 -19.26
N VAL A 155 15.49 -17.69 -19.78
CA VAL A 155 15.85 -17.30 -21.15
C VAL A 155 17.21 -16.61 -21.07
N GLU A 156 18.25 -17.26 -21.59
CA GLU A 156 19.59 -16.70 -21.63
C GLU A 156 19.62 -15.51 -22.61
N GLY A 157 20.36 -14.46 -22.26
CA GLY A 157 20.41 -13.25 -23.09
C GLY A 157 19.10 -12.45 -23.16
N LEU A 158 18.12 -12.71 -22.28
CA LEU A 158 16.88 -11.93 -22.25
C LEU A 158 17.15 -10.45 -22.02
N THR A 159 16.86 -9.64 -23.03
CA THR A 159 17.01 -8.17 -22.99
C THR A 159 15.65 -7.49 -23.04
N THR A 160 14.72 -7.90 -23.89
CA THR A 160 13.43 -7.22 -24.04
C THR A 160 12.28 -8.07 -23.53
N SER A 161 11.35 -7.46 -22.80
CA SER A 161 10.15 -8.14 -22.30
C SER A 161 8.91 -7.26 -22.40
N LEU A 162 7.82 -7.88 -22.88
CA LEU A 162 6.52 -7.22 -23.12
C LEU A 162 5.42 -7.89 -22.30
N PHE A 163 4.90 -7.14 -21.33
CA PHE A 163 3.77 -7.50 -20.49
C PHE A 163 2.51 -6.80 -20.97
N LEU A 164 1.65 -7.55 -21.65
CA LEU A 164 0.33 -7.08 -22.12
C LEU A 164 -0.76 -7.27 -21.06
N ARG A 165 -0.40 -7.20 -19.77
CA ARG A 165 -1.28 -7.62 -18.67
C ARG A 165 -1.15 -6.74 -17.45
N SER A 166 -2.29 -6.58 -16.80
CA SER A 166 -2.39 -6.31 -15.39
C SER A 166 -2.95 -7.53 -14.66
N SER A 167 -2.57 -7.68 -13.40
CA SER A 167 -3.09 -8.75 -12.53
C SER A 167 -4.22 -8.17 -11.68
N ASN A 168 -5.41 -8.76 -11.77
CA ASN A 168 -6.57 -8.35 -10.95
C ASN A 168 -6.39 -8.72 -9.47
N GLU A 169 -5.63 -9.79 -9.20
CA GLU A 169 -5.27 -10.23 -7.85
C GLU A 169 -3.76 -10.56 -7.83
N PRO A 170 -2.89 -9.56 -7.63
CA PRO A 170 -1.46 -9.78 -7.71
C PRO A 170 -0.99 -10.47 -6.43
N ALA A 171 -0.79 -11.78 -6.50
CA ALA A 171 -0.09 -12.52 -5.46
C ALA A 171 1.38 -12.10 -5.41
N ALA A 172 1.91 -11.88 -4.19
CA ALA A 172 3.28 -11.37 -4.01
C ALA A 172 4.35 -12.27 -4.66
N ASP A 173 4.18 -13.59 -4.56
CA ASP A 173 5.07 -14.58 -5.19
C ASP A 173 5.00 -14.52 -6.72
N THR A 174 3.80 -14.39 -7.31
CA THR A 174 3.65 -14.23 -8.76
C THR A 174 4.36 -12.97 -9.26
N GLN A 175 4.24 -11.86 -8.53
CA GLN A 175 4.92 -10.61 -8.88
C GLN A 175 6.45 -10.75 -8.80
N MET A 176 6.96 -11.43 -7.77
CA MET A 176 8.39 -11.72 -7.63
C MET A 176 8.91 -12.61 -8.75
N GLN A 177 8.17 -13.68 -9.09
CA GLN A 177 8.51 -14.56 -10.21
C GLN A 177 8.52 -13.80 -11.55
N MET A 178 7.56 -12.90 -11.76
CA MET A 178 7.49 -12.08 -12.97
C MET A 178 8.70 -11.16 -13.15
N GLN A 179 9.34 -10.70 -12.07
CA GLN A 179 10.54 -9.84 -12.16
C GLN A 179 11.75 -10.54 -12.76
N ARG A 180 11.77 -11.89 -12.84
CA ARG A 180 12.81 -12.64 -13.55
C ARG A 180 12.83 -12.32 -15.05
N TRP A 181 11.68 -11.87 -15.58
CA TRP A 181 11.50 -11.44 -16.96
C TRP A 181 11.87 -9.98 -17.19
N PHE A 182 12.59 -9.32 -16.27
CA PHE A 182 13.17 -8.01 -16.58
C PHE A 182 14.48 -8.12 -17.37
N GLY A 183 14.97 -9.35 -17.55
CA GLY A 183 16.21 -9.65 -18.26
C GLY A 183 17.38 -9.94 -17.33
N TYR A 184 18.48 -10.40 -17.95
CA TYR A 184 19.68 -10.82 -17.23
C TYR A 184 20.48 -9.62 -16.71
N ARG A 185 21.11 -9.78 -15.54
CA ARG A 185 21.87 -8.70 -14.87
C ARG A 185 23.37 -8.79 -15.21
N GLY A 186 24.06 -7.66 -15.23
CA GLY A 186 25.48 -7.58 -15.56
C GLY A 186 25.71 -6.82 -16.87
N ALA A 187 26.57 -7.36 -17.75
CA ALA A 187 26.93 -6.69 -19.01
C ALA A 187 25.72 -6.45 -19.96
N HIS A 188 24.62 -7.18 -19.78
CA HIS A 188 23.40 -7.03 -20.58
C HIS A 188 22.44 -5.95 -20.09
N LEU A 189 22.61 -5.44 -18.85
CA LEU A 189 21.75 -4.43 -18.24
C LEU A 189 21.45 -3.21 -19.15
N PRO A 190 22.40 -2.67 -19.93
CA PRO A 190 22.17 -1.50 -20.79
C PRO A 190 21.15 -1.76 -21.89
N PHE A 191 20.99 -3.03 -22.25
CA PHE A 191 20.13 -3.52 -23.31
C PHE A 191 18.75 -3.94 -22.79
N CYS A 192 18.57 -4.05 -21.47
CA CYS A 192 17.32 -4.53 -20.89
C CYS A 192 16.16 -3.52 -21.02
N ARG A 193 15.01 -3.94 -21.56
CA ARG A 193 13.81 -3.13 -21.72
C ARG A 193 12.58 -3.91 -21.27
N VAL A 194 11.70 -3.22 -20.53
CA VAL A 194 10.46 -3.80 -20.02
C VAL A 194 9.29 -2.90 -20.39
N PHE A 195 8.41 -3.42 -21.24
CA PHE A 195 7.19 -2.75 -21.68
C PHE A 195 6.01 -3.34 -20.92
N LEU A 196 5.23 -2.50 -20.24
CA LEU A 196 4.15 -2.93 -19.37
C LEU A 196 3.17 -1.77 -19.10
N HIS A 197 1.94 -2.10 -18.72
CA HIS A 197 0.93 -1.10 -18.35
C HIS A 197 1.31 -0.38 -17.04
N SER A 198 0.92 0.88 -16.92
CA SER A 198 1.28 1.75 -15.79
C SER A 198 0.84 1.23 -14.42
N ASP A 199 -0.29 0.52 -14.36
CA ASP A 199 -0.80 -0.12 -13.16
C ASP A 199 0.13 -1.26 -12.70
N GLN A 200 0.54 -2.13 -13.62
CA GLN A 200 1.51 -3.19 -13.38
C GLN A 200 2.89 -2.63 -12.98
N LEU A 201 3.28 -1.46 -13.49
CA LEU A 201 4.49 -0.76 -13.03
C LEU A 201 4.38 -0.35 -11.57
N GLY A 202 3.22 0.21 -11.20
CA GLY A 202 2.90 0.59 -9.83
C GLY A 202 3.05 -0.61 -8.90
N LEU A 203 2.51 -1.77 -9.31
CA LEU A 203 2.61 -3.01 -8.54
C LEU A 203 4.07 -3.45 -8.32
N PHE A 204 4.89 -3.46 -9.37
CA PHE A 204 6.31 -3.82 -9.23
C PHE A 204 7.10 -2.84 -8.35
N LYS A 205 6.82 -1.53 -8.46
CA LYS A 205 7.44 -0.50 -7.61
C LYS A 205 7.10 -0.71 -6.14
N GLN A 206 5.82 -0.88 -5.85
CA GLN A 206 5.32 -1.13 -4.50
C GLN A 206 5.95 -2.39 -3.89
N TYR A 207 6.03 -3.49 -4.65
CA TYR A 207 6.66 -4.73 -4.19
C TYR A 207 8.14 -4.51 -3.85
N ASN A 208 8.91 -3.90 -4.75
CA ASN A 208 10.33 -3.65 -4.53
C ASN A 208 10.59 -2.75 -3.31
N GLN A 209 9.75 -1.75 -3.08
CA GLN A 209 9.84 -0.91 -1.89
C GLN A 209 9.63 -1.71 -0.60
N ARG A 210 8.64 -2.61 -0.58
CA ARG A 210 8.32 -3.46 0.57
C ARG A 210 9.39 -4.52 0.81
N ASP A 211 9.89 -5.18 -0.24
CA ASP A 211 10.99 -6.13 -0.14
C ASP A 211 12.26 -5.46 0.44
N ARG A 212 12.60 -4.25 -0.02
CA ARG A 212 13.72 -3.48 0.54
C ARG A 212 13.49 -3.06 2.00
N ALA A 213 12.26 -2.71 2.36
CA ALA A 213 11.90 -2.39 3.74
C ALA A 213 12.04 -3.60 4.65
N LEU A 214 11.55 -4.77 4.22
CA LEU A 214 11.68 -6.03 4.95
C LEU A 214 13.16 -6.42 5.12
N LYS A 215 13.96 -6.36 4.04
CA LYS A 215 15.40 -6.62 4.11
C LYS A 215 16.11 -5.68 5.08
N SER A 216 15.77 -4.39 5.06
CA SER A 216 16.34 -3.41 5.98
C SER A 216 15.97 -3.68 7.43
N LEU A 217 14.71 -4.08 7.69
CA LEU A 217 14.25 -4.47 9.02
C LEU A 217 14.99 -5.72 9.53
N VAL A 218 15.12 -6.74 8.69
CA VAL A 218 15.85 -7.98 9.02
C VAL A 218 17.31 -7.66 9.33
N LEU A 219 17.99 -6.87 8.50
CA LEU A 219 19.39 -6.48 8.72
C LEU A 219 19.59 -5.70 10.02
N ARG A 220 18.69 -4.75 10.35
CA ARG A 220 18.75 -4.02 11.63
C ARG A 220 18.56 -4.95 12.82
N ARG A 221 17.60 -5.88 12.76
CA ARG A 221 17.38 -6.87 13.82
C ARG A 221 18.59 -7.78 13.99
N MET A 222 19.20 -8.25 12.90
CA MET A 222 20.43 -9.06 12.97
C MET A 222 21.61 -8.30 13.58
N ALA A 223 21.62 -6.97 13.49
CA ALA A 223 22.65 -6.12 14.11
C ALA A 223 22.40 -5.85 15.60
N MET A 224 21.20 -6.14 16.13
CA MET A 224 20.89 -6.01 17.56
C MET A 224 21.37 -7.25 18.31
N ALA A 225 22.19 -7.06 19.34
CA ALA A 225 23.05 -8.10 19.91
C ALA A 225 22.36 -9.17 20.79
N ASN A 226 21.02 -9.13 20.99
CA ASN A 226 20.32 -10.07 21.86
C ASN A 226 19.24 -10.85 21.10
N ALA A 227 19.43 -12.17 21.00
CA ALA A 227 18.65 -13.10 20.19
C ALA A 227 17.30 -13.54 20.81
N ASP A 228 17.06 -13.30 22.10
CA ASP A 228 15.87 -13.83 22.79
C ASP A 228 14.60 -12.97 22.64
N GLU A 229 14.69 -11.74 22.15
CA GLU A 229 13.52 -10.88 21.84
C GLU A 229 13.08 -10.97 20.36
N ALA A 230 13.73 -11.81 19.55
CA ALA A 230 13.43 -12.00 18.13
C ALA A 230 12.11 -12.74 17.84
N ALA A 231 11.23 -12.89 18.83
CA ALA A 231 9.94 -13.57 18.70
C ALA A 231 8.89 -12.64 18.05
N GLY A 232 8.89 -12.61 16.71
CA GLY A 232 7.84 -11.98 15.89
C GLY A 232 8.37 -11.39 14.60
N THR A 233 8.65 -12.22 13.60
CA THR A 233 8.92 -11.72 12.23
C THR A 233 7.61 -11.22 11.64
N LEU A 234 7.32 -9.94 11.86
CA LEU A 234 6.27 -9.20 11.17
C LEU A 234 6.63 -9.12 9.69
N VAL A 235 5.91 -9.88 8.86
CA VAL A 235 6.02 -9.78 7.41
C VAL A 235 5.21 -8.57 6.98
N LEU A 236 5.89 -7.61 6.34
CA LEU A 236 5.26 -6.41 5.79
C LEU A 236 4.43 -6.83 4.57
N GLU A 237 3.13 -6.55 4.57
CA GLU A 237 2.25 -6.81 3.42
C GLU A 237 1.79 -5.50 2.79
N GLY A 238 1.44 -5.56 1.50
CA GLY A 238 0.81 -4.44 0.80
C GLY A 238 -0.70 -4.49 0.88
N GLU A 239 -1.34 -3.33 0.71
CA GLU A 239 -2.80 -3.24 0.60
C GLU A 239 -3.30 -4.09 -0.59
N SER A 240 -2.58 -4.01 -1.71
CA SER A 240 -2.94 -4.64 -3.00
C SER A 240 -2.40 -6.05 -3.24
N PHE A 241 -1.56 -6.62 -2.35
CA PHE A 241 -0.98 -7.95 -2.56
C PHE A 241 -1.35 -8.89 -1.41
N LEU A 242 -1.63 -10.15 -1.73
CA LEU A 242 -1.78 -11.21 -0.74
C LEU A 242 -0.44 -11.94 -0.61
N ALA A 243 0.06 -12.15 0.61
CA ALA A 243 1.12 -13.13 0.80
C ALA A 243 0.55 -14.51 0.48
N THR A 244 1.31 -15.29 -0.28
CA THR A 244 0.98 -16.68 -0.60
C THR A 244 1.39 -17.58 0.56
N SER A 245 0.72 -17.44 1.71
CA SER A 245 0.87 -18.39 2.81
C SER A 245 -0.18 -19.51 2.72
N LYS A 246 0.21 -20.74 3.05
CA LYS A 246 -0.71 -21.85 3.37
C LYS A 246 -1.44 -21.64 4.71
N ILE A 247 -1.23 -20.49 5.34
CA ILE A 247 -1.73 -20.10 6.66
C ILE A 247 -2.54 -18.84 6.44
N GLU A 248 -3.79 -18.79 6.91
CA GLU A 248 -4.59 -17.58 6.83
C GLU A 248 -3.89 -16.43 7.58
N THR A 249 -3.63 -15.33 6.88
CA THR A 249 -3.08 -14.10 7.47
C THR A 249 -4.17 -13.05 7.60
N ARG A 250 -4.12 -12.27 8.68
CA ARG A 250 -4.97 -11.09 8.87
C ARG A 250 -4.14 -9.84 8.58
N LYS A 251 -4.60 -9.03 7.63
CA LYS A 251 -4.07 -7.68 7.41
C LYS A 251 -4.50 -6.75 8.55
N VAL A 252 -3.54 -6.16 9.24
CA VAL A 252 -3.77 -5.19 10.30
C VAL A 252 -3.08 -3.88 9.92
N PRO A 253 -3.80 -2.83 9.49
CA PRO A 253 -3.20 -1.51 9.27
C PRO A 253 -2.65 -0.95 10.59
N LEU A 254 -1.69 -0.02 10.51
CA LEU A 254 -1.30 0.78 11.68
C LEU A 254 -2.31 1.91 11.90
N SER A 255 -2.80 2.49 10.80
CA SER A 255 -3.83 3.53 10.86
C SER A 255 -5.08 3.00 11.56
N PRO A 256 -5.61 3.74 12.55
CA PRO A 256 -6.84 3.35 13.24
C PRO A 256 -8.09 3.67 12.39
N GLY A 257 -7.92 4.24 11.19
CA GLY A 257 -9.00 4.61 10.28
C GLY A 257 -9.48 6.07 10.44
N PRO A 258 -10.49 6.49 9.67
CA PRO A 258 -10.94 7.88 9.63
C PRO A 258 -11.69 8.32 10.89
N SER A 259 -12.42 7.40 11.53
CA SER A 259 -13.28 7.71 12.69
C SER A 259 -13.12 6.69 13.82
N PRO A 260 -11.93 6.58 14.45
CA PRO A 260 -11.72 5.64 15.54
C PRO A 260 -12.59 5.95 16.75
N GLN A 261 -12.97 4.91 17.50
CA GLN A 261 -13.94 5.01 18.59
C GLN A 261 -13.46 4.22 19.80
N ILE A 262 -13.17 4.92 20.88
CA ILE A 262 -12.86 4.33 22.18
C ILE A 262 -14.19 4.16 22.90
N ARG A 263 -14.77 2.97 22.73
CA ARG A 263 -16.07 2.59 23.32
C ARG A 263 -15.96 1.95 24.69
N LEU A 264 -14.73 1.76 25.18
CA LEU A 264 -14.47 1.29 26.53
C LEU A 264 -14.97 2.32 27.53
N VAL A 265 -15.71 1.84 28.52
CA VAL A 265 -16.07 2.61 29.71
C VAL A 265 -15.63 1.85 30.95
N GLU A 266 -15.36 2.56 32.04
CA GLU A 266 -14.96 1.96 33.31
C GLU A 266 -16.09 2.00 34.32
N ARG A 267 -16.65 0.84 34.65
CA ARG A 267 -17.79 0.70 35.58
C ARG A 267 -17.49 -0.13 36.83
N LEU A 268 -16.40 -0.89 36.83
CA LEU A 268 -16.13 -1.86 37.89
C LEU A 268 -15.40 -1.23 39.07
N ASP A 269 -14.50 -0.31 38.76
CA ASP A 269 -13.71 0.41 39.74
C ASP A 269 -14.09 1.90 39.71
N THR A 270 -14.82 2.33 40.74
CA THR A 270 -15.27 3.72 40.90
C THR A 270 -14.11 4.70 40.93
N ALA A 271 -12.93 4.32 41.46
CA ALA A 271 -11.77 5.19 41.49
C ALA A 271 -11.19 5.40 40.08
N LEU A 272 -11.20 4.36 39.24
CA LEU A 272 -10.79 4.48 37.84
C LEU A 272 -11.83 5.22 36.98
N ALA A 273 -13.12 5.05 37.26
CA ALA A 273 -14.19 5.81 36.62
C ALA A 273 -14.04 7.31 36.90
N GLU A 274 -13.86 7.68 38.18
CA GLU A 274 -13.63 9.06 38.61
C GLU A 274 -12.30 9.63 38.07
N HIS A 275 -11.25 8.81 38.01
CA HIS A 275 -9.99 9.19 37.35
C HIS A 275 -10.22 9.57 35.87
N ASN A 276 -11.00 8.78 35.14
CA ASN A 276 -11.31 9.08 33.74
C ASN A 276 -12.18 10.34 33.58
N ALA A 277 -13.15 10.54 34.48
CA ALA A 277 -13.96 11.77 34.52
C ALA A 277 -13.10 13.01 34.82
N ALA A 278 -12.11 12.88 35.72
CA ALA A 278 -11.15 13.94 36.05
C ALA A 278 -10.31 14.42 34.85
N ILE A 279 -10.02 13.53 33.89
CA ILE A 279 -9.32 13.90 32.66
C ILE A 279 -10.17 14.89 31.84
N VAL A 280 -11.48 14.65 31.74
CA VAL A 280 -12.39 15.56 31.03
C VAL A 280 -12.52 16.90 31.77
N ARG A 281 -12.65 16.87 33.11
CA ARG A 281 -12.65 18.09 33.93
C ARG A 281 -11.37 18.90 33.71
N THR A 282 -10.21 18.25 33.74
CA THR A 282 -8.93 18.90 33.51
C THR A 282 -8.87 19.53 32.12
N ALA A 283 -9.35 18.83 31.09
CA ALA A 283 -9.42 19.38 29.74
C ALA A 283 -10.31 20.63 29.64
N LEU A 284 -11.43 20.67 30.38
CA LEU A 284 -12.33 21.83 30.46
C LEU A 284 -11.70 23.06 31.12
N THR A 285 -10.73 22.87 32.02
CA THR A 285 -10.02 23.99 32.68
C THR A 285 -8.93 24.62 31.82
N ILE A 286 -8.57 23.99 30.69
CA ILE A 286 -7.45 24.43 29.84
C ILE A 286 -7.99 25.04 28.54
N GLY A 287 -7.59 26.29 28.28
CA GLY A 287 -7.97 27.05 27.08
C GLY A 287 -9.38 27.65 27.16
N SER A 288 -9.83 28.24 26.06
CA SER A 288 -11.16 28.87 25.96
C SER A 288 -12.17 27.92 25.33
N TRP A 289 -13.37 27.85 25.91
CA TRP A 289 -14.44 26.96 25.47
C TRP A 289 -15.69 27.74 25.06
N ALA A 290 -16.29 27.33 23.94
CA ALA A 290 -17.49 27.93 23.39
C ALA A 290 -18.61 26.90 23.24
N ARG A 291 -19.87 27.37 23.27
CA ARG A 291 -21.05 26.54 22.96
C ARG A 291 -21.12 26.28 21.47
N ILE A 292 -21.29 25.01 21.10
CA ILE A 292 -21.31 24.57 19.70
C ILE A 292 -22.54 25.09 18.97
N ASP A 293 -23.70 24.95 19.59
CA ASP A 293 -24.96 25.54 19.15
C ASP A 293 -25.76 25.93 20.40
N PRO A 294 -25.83 27.24 20.73
CA PRO A 294 -26.56 27.73 21.90
C PRO A 294 -28.06 27.44 21.88
N THR A 295 -28.64 27.09 20.73
CA THR A 295 -30.08 26.84 20.60
C THR A 295 -30.47 25.37 20.80
N ARG A 296 -29.49 24.46 20.75
CA ARG A 296 -29.72 23.00 20.72
C ARG A 296 -28.95 22.24 21.80
N ASP A 297 -28.23 22.94 22.67
CA ASP A 297 -27.38 22.37 23.74
C ASP A 297 -26.55 21.18 23.25
N VAL A 298 -25.89 21.35 22.10
CA VAL A 298 -25.10 20.28 21.48
C VAL A 298 -23.86 19.95 22.32
N GLY A 299 -23.32 20.93 23.04
CA GLY A 299 -22.15 20.77 23.89
C GLY A 299 -21.17 21.91 23.72
N MET A 300 -19.92 21.66 24.09
CA MET A 300 -18.87 22.66 24.10
C MET A 300 -17.67 22.21 23.27
N ILE A 301 -17.01 23.18 22.63
CA ILE A 301 -15.80 22.97 21.85
C ILE A 301 -14.73 23.97 22.28
N ARG A 302 -13.49 23.51 22.38
CA ARG A 302 -12.34 24.37 22.64
C ARG A 302 -12.03 25.20 21.39
N GLU A 303 -11.84 26.50 21.57
CA GLU A 303 -11.58 27.43 20.47
C GLU A 303 -10.21 27.15 19.82
N GLU A 304 -9.21 26.81 20.63
CA GLU A 304 -7.89 26.41 20.13
C GLU A 304 -7.81 24.90 19.83
N THR A 305 -6.98 24.56 18.85
CA THR A 305 -6.63 23.16 18.58
C THR A 305 -5.45 22.71 19.43
N ILE A 306 -5.39 21.43 19.76
CA ILE A 306 -4.26 20.79 20.43
C ILE A 306 -3.35 20.04 19.46
N GLY A 307 -2.11 19.78 19.88
CA GLY A 307 -1.16 18.98 19.09
C GLY A 307 -1.47 17.48 19.14
N ALA A 308 -0.96 16.72 18.17
CA ALA A 308 -1.10 15.26 18.15
C ALA A 308 -0.45 14.58 19.37
N SER A 309 0.71 15.07 19.83
CA SER A 309 1.37 14.55 21.04
C SER A 309 0.55 14.82 22.30
N GLU A 310 0.00 16.03 22.43
CA GLU A 310 -0.87 16.40 23.56
C GLU A 310 -2.13 15.51 23.61
N LEU A 311 -2.75 15.24 22.46
CA LEU A 311 -3.87 14.30 22.40
C LEU A 311 -3.44 12.87 22.75
N ALA A 312 -2.26 12.42 22.30
CA ALA A 312 -1.74 11.11 22.67
C ALA A 312 -1.51 10.98 24.18
N ASP A 313 -1.05 12.03 24.85
CA ASP A 313 -0.85 12.05 26.29
C ASP A 313 -2.17 12.05 27.07
N ILE A 314 -3.23 12.67 26.56
CA ILE A 314 -4.59 12.55 27.12
C ILE A 314 -5.10 11.11 27.00
N LEU A 315 -4.92 10.48 25.84
CA LEU A 315 -5.36 9.11 25.60
C LEU A 315 -4.65 8.10 26.52
N ASP A 316 -3.35 8.29 26.75
CA ASP A 316 -2.55 7.43 27.63
C ASP A 316 -2.90 7.58 29.11
N GLN A 317 -3.67 8.59 29.51
CA GLN A 317 -4.14 8.74 30.89
C GLN A 317 -5.39 7.94 31.19
N LEU A 318 -6.15 7.50 30.16
CA LEU A 318 -7.36 6.70 30.36
C LEU A 318 -7.01 5.35 31.01
N ARG A 319 -7.85 4.87 31.94
CA ARG A 319 -7.63 3.62 32.69
C ARG A 319 -8.87 2.76 32.66
N TYR A 320 -8.67 1.44 32.54
CA TYR A 320 -9.77 0.48 32.48
C TYR A 320 -9.41 -0.83 33.17
N SER A 321 -10.29 -1.28 34.06
CA SER A 321 -10.25 -2.58 34.73
C SER A 321 -10.17 -3.74 33.74
N ARG A 322 -10.83 -3.62 32.56
CA ARG A 322 -10.86 -4.67 31.54
C ARG A 322 -9.85 -4.49 30.41
N HIS A 323 -9.08 -3.39 30.37
CA HIS A 323 -8.20 -3.10 29.24
C HIS A 323 -6.88 -2.46 29.67
N ASP A 324 -5.85 -3.30 29.76
CA ASP A 324 -4.46 -2.91 29.99
C ASP A 324 -3.54 -3.81 29.14
N PRO A 325 -3.35 -3.50 27.84
CA PRO A 325 -2.65 -4.37 26.91
C PRO A 325 -1.23 -4.76 27.36
N ASP A 326 -0.95 -6.05 27.38
CA ASP A 326 0.37 -6.59 27.65
C ASP A 326 1.36 -6.25 26.51
N LEU A 327 2.57 -5.81 26.85
CA LEU A 327 3.66 -5.55 25.90
C LEU A 327 4.13 -6.83 25.18
N ALA A 328 3.93 -8.00 25.81
CA ALA A 328 4.23 -9.29 25.23
C ALA A 328 3.20 -9.75 24.17
N ASP A 329 2.05 -9.08 24.04
CA ASP A 329 1.04 -9.38 23.01
C ASP A 329 1.58 -9.07 21.60
N GLU A 330 1.19 -9.85 20.59
CA GLU A 330 1.66 -9.69 19.20
C GLU A 330 1.37 -8.29 18.64
N LEU A 331 0.22 -7.70 18.97
CA LEU A 331 -0.15 -6.35 18.54
C LEU A 331 0.69 -5.28 19.25
N SER A 332 1.09 -5.51 20.50
CA SER A 332 1.94 -4.60 21.26
C SER A 332 3.40 -4.67 20.81
N ARG A 333 3.94 -5.88 20.59
CA ARG A 333 5.31 -6.09 20.05
C ARG A 333 5.51 -5.40 18.72
N ARG A 334 4.45 -5.25 17.92
CA ARG A 334 4.50 -4.48 16.67
C ARG A 334 4.97 -3.05 16.91
N TRP A 335 4.46 -2.38 17.94
CA TRP A 335 4.87 -1.01 18.27
C TRP A 335 6.30 -0.93 18.77
N VAL A 336 6.71 -1.86 19.63
CA VAL A 336 8.09 -1.97 20.13
C VAL A 336 9.06 -2.17 18.95
N SER A 337 8.78 -3.13 18.08
CA SER A 337 9.62 -3.36 16.90
C SER A 337 9.67 -2.16 15.96
N LEU A 338 8.59 -1.37 15.85
CA LEU A 338 8.59 -0.17 15.02
C LEU A 338 9.45 0.92 15.65
N GLN A 339 9.30 1.16 16.95
CA GLN A 339 10.13 2.07 17.73
C GLN A 339 11.62 1.78 17.51
N ASP A 340 12.04 0.52 17.68
CA ASP A 340 13.42 0.09 17.51
C ASP A 340 13.90 0.27 16.07
N SER A 341 13.07 -0.14 15.10
CA SER A 341 13.42 -0.03 13.67
C SER A 341 13.63 1.42 13.22
N LEU A 342 12.90 2.35 13.83
CA LEU A 342 12.96 3.79 13.57
C LEU A 342 14.00 4.50 14.45
N GLY A 343 14.62 3.80 15.41
CA GLY A 343 15.58 4.37 16.35
C GLY A 343 14.97 5.46 17.23
N LEU A 344 13.76 5.22 17.72
CA LEU A 344 13.07 6.14 18.63
C LEU A 344 13.44 5.83 20.09
N GLU A 345 13.96 6.82 20.79
CA GLU A 345 14.32 6.70 22.21
C GLU A 345 13.05 6.59 23.09
N GLU A 346 12.06 7.41 22.77
CA GLU A 346 10.80 7.49 23.48
C GLU A 346 9.82 6.39 23.01
N PRO A 347 9.14 5.68 23.94
CA PRO A 347 8.24 4.61 23.56
C PRO A 347 7.02 5.13 22.79
N LEU A 348 6.67 4.45 21.70
CA LEU A 348 5.44 4.78 20.95
C LEU A 348 4.20 4.33 21.73
N PHE A 349 4.19 3.08 22.17
CA PHE A 349 3.07 2.42 22.83
C PHE A 349 3.28 2.40 24.35
N ARG A 350 2.37 3.05 25.08
CA ARG A 350 2.48 3.30 26.52
C ARG A 350 1.20 2.90 27.25
N PRO A 351 0.85 1.59 27.28
CA PRO A 351 -0.27 1.14 28.10
C PRO A 351 0.04 1.38 29.59
N PRO A 352 -0.97 1.41 30.48
CA PRO A 352 -0.79 1.63 31.91
C PRO A 352 0.22 0.66 32.55
N GLY A 353 0.18 -0.61 32.17
CA GLY A 353 1.08 -1.65 32.66
C GLY A 353 0.86 -2.02 34.13
N VAL A 354 -0.29 -1.66 34.72
CA VAL A 354 -0.61 -1.91 36.13
C VAL A 354 -1.10 -3.34 36.34
N ALA A 355 -1.94 -3.82 35.43
CA ALA A 355 -2.44 -5.19 35.41
C ALA A 355 -2.47 -5.72 33.96
N PRO A 356 -1.30 -6.00 33.35
CA PRO A 356 -1.19 -6.41 31.96
C PRO A 356 -2.10 -7.59 31.61
N LYS A 357 -2.82 -7.48 30.49
CA LYS A 357 -3.77 -8.48 30.00
C LYS A 357 -3.95 -8.39 28.48
N PRO A 358 -4.58 -9.38 27.83
CA PRO A 358 -4.85 -9.32 26.39
C PRO A 358 -5.77 -8.14 26.00
N TYR A 359 -5.73 -7.77 24.71
CA TYR A 359 -6.60 -6.73 24.15
C TYR A 359 -8.09 -7.10 24.29
N ALA A 360 -8.84 -6.36 25.10
CA ALA A 360 -10.30 -6.42 25.14
C ALA A 360 -10.99 -5.80 23.90
N VAL A 361 -10.27 -4.96 23.14
CA VAL A 361 -10.76 -4.27 21.94
C VAL A 361 -9.74 -4.36 20.81
N ARG A 362 -10.21 -4.22 19.57
CA ARG A 362 -9.30 -4.09 18.42
C ARG A 362 -8.45 -2.81 18.54
N PRO A 363 -7.28 -2.74 17.90
CA PRO A 363 -6.41 -1.56 17.94
C PRO A 363 -7.11 -0.23 17.61
N GLN A 364 -8.10 -0.24 16.70
CA GLN A 364 -8.89 0.95 16.33
C GLN A 364 -9.75 1.53 17.47
N GLY A 365 -9.98 0.76 18.53
CA GLY A 365 -10.70 1.21 19.73
C GLY A 365 -9.84 1.21 20.99
N CYS A 366 -8.54 0.93 20.87
CA CYS A 366 -7.58 0.96 21.97
C CYS A 366 -7.00 2.38 22.10
N PRO A 367 -7.19 3.09 23.23
CA PRO A 367 -6.66 4.44 23.43
C PRO A 367 -5.14 4.50 23.23
N TYR A 368 -4.42 3.53 23.79
CA TYR A 368 -2.96 3.49 23.78
C TYR A 368 -2.38 3.20 22.39
N ALA A 369 -3.09 2.40 21.57
CA ALA A 369 -2.68 2.13 20.19
C ALA A 369 -2.92 3.35 19.29
N ILE A 370 -4.02 4.09 19.52
CA ILE A 370 -4.28 5.35 18.83
C ILE A 370 -3.26 6.41 19.25
N ALA A 371 -2.92 6.50 20.54
CA ALA A 371 -1.87 7.38 21.04
C ALA A 371 -0.51 7.07 20.40
N ALA A 372 -0.14 5.79 20.33
CA ALA A 372 1.08 5.34 19.64
C ALA A 372 1.10 5.74 18.17
N TYR A 373 -0.03 5.63 17.47
CA TYR A 373 -0.16 6.09 16.09
C TYR A 373 0.06 7.61 15.94
N LEU A 374 -0.52 8.42 16.83
CA LEU A 374 -0.33 9.87 16.82
C LEU A 374 1.14 10.26 17.04
N ARG A 375 1.83 9.60 17.99
CA ARG A 375 3.28 9.80 18.21
C ARG A 375 4.12 9.36 17.02
N LEU A 376 3.77 8.24 16.39
CA LEU A 376 4.41 7.78 15.18
C LEU A 376 4.27 8.82 14.06
N TRP A 377 3.08 9.40 13.90
CA TRP A 377 2.85 10.46 12.93
C TRP A 377 3.78 11.64 13.17
N VAL A 378 3.88 12.12 14.41
CA VAL A 378 4.81 13.19 14.79
C VAL A 378 6.25 12.80 14.44
N ALA A 379 6.73 11.67 14.94
CA ALA A 379 8.11 11.21 14.75
C ALA A 379 8.51 11.05 13.29
N LEU A 380 7.58 10.64 12.42
CA LEU A 380 7.85 10.42 10.99
C LEU A 380 7.81 11.71 10.14
N THR A 381 7.29 12.81 10.68
CA THR A 381 7.40 14.12 10.02
C THR A 381 8.74 14.82 10.29
N GLU A 382 9.49 14.41 11.31
CA GLU A 382 10.81 14.98 11.69
C GLU A 382 11.97 14.54 10.77
N GLY A 383 11.69 14.05 9.56
CA GLY A 383 12.72 13.71 8.57
C GLY A 383 13.38 12.33 8.74
N ARG A 384 12.83 11.45 9.58
CA ARG A 384 13.37 10.09 9.81
C ARG A 384 13.22 9.19 8.58
N HIS A 385 14.20 8.30 8.38
CA HIS A 385 14.13 7.27 7.34
C HIS A 385 13.17 6.14 7.76
N ALA A 386 12.00 6.10 7.14
CA ALA A 386 10.93 5.16 7.46
C ALA A 386 10.58 4.27 6.25
N PRO A 387 11.38 3.23 5.96
CA PRO A 387 11.14 2.37 4.82
C PRO A 387 9.87 1.53 5.04
N GLY A 388 9.08 1.33 3.97
CA GLY A 388 7.85 0.52 4.00
C GLY A 388 6.58 1.28 4.39
N PHE A 389 6.72 2.52 4.88
CA PHE A 389 5.60 3.42 5.14
C PHE A 389 5.11 4.11 3.88
N HIS A 390 3.81 4.39 3.84
CA HIS A 390 3.13 5.20 2.83
C HIS A 390 2.11 6.12 3.51
N ALA A 391 1.55 7.07 2.78
CA ALA A 391 0.49 7.92 3.33
C ALA A 391 -0.89 7.28 3.14
N THR A 392 -1.82 7.45 4.08
CA THR A 392 -3.18 6.88 4.01
C THR A 392 -4.01 7.30 2.80
N ASP A 393 -3.62 8.38 2.10
CA ASP A 393 -4.24 8.89 0.87
C ASP A 393 -3.37 8.67 -0.39
N LYS A 394 -2.15 8.17 -0.24
CA LYS A 394 -1.21 7.88 -1.34
C LYS A 394 -0.47 6.56 -1.06
N PRO A 395 -1.15 5.41 -1.13
CA PRO A 395 -0.54 4.11 -0.82
C PRO A 395 0.57 3.70 -1.79
N ASP A 396 0.59 4.29 -3.00
CA ASP A 396 1.60 4.05 -4.03
C ASP A 396 2.91 4.83 -3.83
N LEU A 397 2.91 5.81 -2.92
CA LEU A 397 4.05 6.71 -2.73
C LEU A 397 4.73 6.41 -1.38
N PRO A 398 6.04 6.09 -1.37
CA PRO A 398 6.80 5.98 -0.14
C PRO A 398 6.68 7.23 0.71
N TRP A 399 6.59 7.05 2.02
CA TRP A 399 6.58 8.15 2.98
C TRP A 399 7.77 9.10 2.82
N SER A 400 8.95 8.56 2.50
CA SER A 400 10.17 9.35 2.27
C SER A 400 10.10 10.27 1.05
N GLN A 401 9.24 9.96 0.07
CA GLN A 401 9.02 10.75 -1.15
C GLN A 401 7.83 11.71 -1.02
N LEU A 402 7.23 11.80 0.17
CA LEU A 402 6.10 12.68 0.40
C LEU A 402 6.61 14.09 0.75
N ASP A 403 6.40 15.05 -0.15
CA ASP A 403 6.86 16.43 0.01
C ASP A 403 6.10 17.19 1.12
N ALA A 404 4.80 16.95 1.27
CA ALA A 404 3.93 17.64 2.23
C ALA A 404 3.56 16.75 3.43
N ARG A 405 4.56 16.37 4.22
CA ARG A 405 4.39 15.67 5.50
C ARG A 405 3.93 16.67 6.56
N GLN A 406 2.69 16.53 7.02
CA GLN A 406 2.09 17.41 8.02
C GLN A 406 1.51 16.60 9.17
N VAL A 407 1.70 17.08 10.39
CA VAL A 407 1.04 16.52 11.58
C VAL A 407 -0.27 17.27 11.79
N PRO A 408 -1.40 16.56 11.95
CA PRO A 408 -2.68 17.22 12.20
C PRO A 408 -2.72 17.82 13.61
N ARG A 409 -3.42 18.95 13.73
CA ARG A 409 -3.90 19.47 15.01
C ARG A 409 -5.34 19.01 15.22
N PHE A 410 -5.81 18.99 16.46
CA PHE A 410 -7.12 18.45 16.82
C PHE A 410 -7.99 19.48 17.52
N HIS A 411 -9.24 19.61 17.08
CA HIS A 411 -10.28 20.23 17.91
C HIS A 411 -10.67 19.28 19.02
N VAL A 412 -10.84 19.81 20.24
CA VAL A 412 -11.36 19.06 21.38
C VAL A 412 -12.77 19.56 21.68
N ALA A 413 -13.72 18.64 21.78
CA ALA A 413 -15.10 18.95 22.08
C ALA A 413 -15.68 17.95 23.09
N ILE A 414 -16.73 18.35 23.77
CA ILE A 414 -17.52 17.51 24.68
C ILE A 414 -18.97 17.59 24.24
N ARG A 415 -19.56 16.44 23.93
CA ARG A 415 -20.97 16.33 23.54
C ARG A 415 -21.84 16.31 24.79
N SER A 416 -22.88 17.14 24.81
CA SER A 416 -23.86 17.20 25.88
C SER A 416 -25.06 16.28 25.63
N GLY A 417 -25.43 15.47 26.61
CA GLY A 417 -26.65 14.67 26.61
C GLY A 417 -27.85 15.39 27.23
N PRO A 418 -29.04 14.78 27.18
CA PRO A 418 -30.26 15.35 27.73
C PRO A 418 -30.39 15.19 29.26
N ASP A 419 -29.65 14.25 29.87
CA ASP A 419 -29.73 13.96 31.30
C ASP A 419 -28.72 14.81 32.08
N PRO A 420 -29.00 15.19 33.34
CA PRO A 420 -28.00 15.84 34.18
C PRO A 420 -26.77 14.94 34.38
N ALA A 421 -25.57 15.52 34.23
CA ALA A 421 -24.32 14.87 34.62
C ALA A 421 -24.25 14.69 36.14
N SER A 422 -23.55 13.66 36.62
CA SER A 422 -23.25 13.48 38.05
C SER A 422 -22.20 14.49 38.54
N ASP A 423 -21.29 14.88 37.66
CA ASP A 423 -20.21 15.83 37.95
C ASP A 423 -20.68 17.29 38.10
N ASP A 424 -20.21 17.98 39.14
CA ASP A 424 -20.60 19.37 39.46
C ASP A 424 -20.18 20.36 38.37
N LEU A 425 -18.94 20.27 37.87
CA LEU A 425 -18.41 21.18 36.86
C LEU A 425 -19.16 21.02 35.54
N LEU A 426 -19.46 19.77 35.15
CA LEU A 426 -20.27 19.50 33.96
C LEU A 426 -21.67 20.12 34.09
N ARG A 427 -22.31 20.01 35.26
CA ARG A 427 -23.62 20.63 35.50
C ARG A 427 -23.57 22.16 35.46
N GLU A 428 -22.56 22.79 36.07
CA GLU A 428 -22.36 24.24 36.00
C GLU A 428 -22.19 24.72 34.56
N LEU A 429 -21.43 23.96 33.76
CA LEU A 429 -21.25 24.21 32.34
C LEU A 429 -22.40 23.72 31.47
N HIS A 430 -23.53 23.29 32.06
CA HIS A 430 -24.70 22.70 31.40
C HIS A 430 -24.32 21.67 30.31
N ILE A 431 -23.42 20.77 30.67
CA ILE A 431 -23.05 19.58 29.90
C ILE A 431 -23.77 18.41 30.57
N GLY A 432 -24.71 17.80 29.85
CA GLY A 432 -25.45 16.63 30.31
C GLY A 432 -24.79 15.30 29.95
N ALA A 433 -25.20 14.24 30.63
CA ALA A 433 -24.85 12.86 30.34
C ALA A 433 -25.83 12.23 29.33
N MET A 434 -25.36 11.23 28.59
CA MET A 434 -26.14 10.49 27.61
C MET A 434 -26.42 9.07 28.08
N GLU A 435 -27.65 8.60 27.87
CA GLU A 435 -27.95 7.17 27.98
C GLU A 435 -27.54 6.41 26.70
N ARG A 436 -26.77 5.34 26.87
CA ARG A 436 -26.28 4.47 25.79
C ARG A 436 -26.31 3.01 26.24
N GLY A 437 -26.62 2.12 25.29
CA GLY A 437 -26.60 0.68 25.54
C GLY A 437 -25.17 0.16 25.69
N LEU A 438 -24.92 -0.56 26.78
CA LEU A 438 -23.68 -1.28 27.04
C LEU A 438 -23.77 -2.71 26.51
N GLY A 439 -22.72 -3.14 25.84
CA GLY A 439 -22.49 -4.51 25.41
C GLY A 439 -21.52 -5.24 26.34
N PRO A 440 -21.05 -6.43 25.94
CA PRO A 440 -20.08 -7.21 26.72
C PRO A 440 -18.78 -6.43 26.98
N LEU A 441 -18.14 -6.72 28.11
CA LEU A 441 -16.84 -6.15 28.52
C LEU A 441 -16.86 -4.62 28.71
N ASP A 442 -17.97 -4.06 29.17
CA ASP A 442 -18.12 -2.61 29.45
C ASP A 442 -17.79 -1.75 28.21
N GLN A 443 -18.33 -2.17 27.05
CA GLN A 443 -18.19 -1.45 25.79
C GLN A 443 -19.52 -0.89 25.32
N LEU A 444 -19.55 0.36 24.88
CA LEU A 444 -20.75 0.94 24.25
C LEU A 444 -21.09 0.22 22.94
N ASN A 445 -22.37 -0.07 22.72
CA ASN A 445 -22.85 -0.67 21.48
C ASN A 445 -22.61 0.26 20.27
N THR A 446 -22.87 1.56 20.45
CA THR A 446 -22.62 2.61 19.46
C THR A 446 -22.09 3.84 20.18
N LEU A 447 -21.14 4.56 19.54
CA LEU A 447 -20.65 5.84 20.06
C LEU A 447 -21.35 7.01 19.35
N TRP A 448 -21.26 7.03 18.03
CA TRP A 448 -21.90 8.04 17.20
C TRP A 448 -23.43 7.84 17.20
N GLY A 449 -24.17 8.91 17.47
CA GLY A 449 -25.63 8.88 17.43
C GLY A 449 -26.17 8.67 16.01
N SER A 450 -27.35 8.05 15.89
CA SER A 450 -28.04 7.75 14.63
C SER A 450 -28.78 8.94 13.99
N ARG A 451 -28.60 10.18 14.48
CA ARG A 451 -29.44 11.31 14.05
C ARG A 451 -28.74 12.15 13.00
N GLY A 452 -29.06 11.85 11.74
CA GLY A 452 -28.84 12.75 10.61
C GLY A 452 -29.69 14.01 10.76
N TYR A 453 -29.05 15.18 10.70
CA TYR A 453 -29.73 16.46 10.58
C TYR A 453 -29.40 17.06 9.20
N GLY A 454 -29.93 16.43 8.16
CA GLY A 454 -29.77 16.87 6.76
C GLY A 454 -30.40 18.24 6.45
N HIS A 455 -31.09 18.87 7.41
CA HIS A 455 -31.64 20.21 7.26
C HIS A 455 -31.10 21.14 8.37
N GLY A 456 -30.23 22.07 7.97
CA GLY A 456 -29.66 23.10 8.86
C GLY A 456 -28.13 23.17 8.96
N GLY A 457 -27.37 22.43 8.13
CA GLY A 457 -25.90 22.50 8.11
C GLY A 457 -25.19 21.76 9.25
N TYR A 458 -25.89 20.93 10.03
CA TYR A 458 -25.28 20.05 11.03
C TYR A 458 -25.08 18.65 10.44
N HIS A 459 -23.83 18.27 10.19
CA HIS A 459 -23.50 17.03 9.46
C HIS A 459 -23.28 15.80 10.37
N GLY A 460 -23.61 15.92 11.66
CA GLY A 460 -23.47 14.87 12.67
C GLY A 460 -22.27 15.09 13.59
N ASP A 461 -22.24 14.35 14.71
CA ASP A 461 -21.24 14.51 15.78
C ASP A 461 -19.78 14.33 15.28
N GLN A 462 -19.57 13.52 14.24
CA GLN A 462 -18.25 13.32 13.61
C GLN A 462 -17.69 14.57 12.92
N LEU A 463 -18.54 15.55 12.61
CA LEU A 463 -18.22 16.78 11.89
C LEU A 463 -18.69 18.02 12.67
N ILE A 464 -18.75 17.91 14.00
CA ILE A 464 -19.21 18.96 14.89
C ILE A 464 -18.33 20.22 14.84
N ASP A 465 -17.03 20.04 14.62
CA ASP A 465 -16.06 21.10 14.41
C ASP A 465 -16.27 21.80 13.06
N TYR A 466 -16.62 21.06 12.00
CA TYR A 466 -16.99 21.66 10.72
C TYR A 466 -18.24 22.53 10.84
N HIS A 467 -19.20 22.10 11.65
CA HIS A 467 -20.40 22.89 11.93
C HIS A 467 -20.06 24.18 12.69
N PHE A 468 -19.31 24.08 13.78
CA PHE A 468 -18.94 25.23 14.61
C PHE A 468 -18.10 26.25 13.84
N HIS A 469 -17.05 25.80 13.16
CA HIS A 469 -16.13 26.67 12.40
C HIS A 469 -16.65 27.02 11.00
N LYS A 470 -17.81 26.50 10.59
CA LYS A 470 -18.39 26.66 9.25
C LYS A 470 -17.40 26.29 8.13
N MET A 471 -16.61 25.23 8.35
CA MET A 471 -15.54 24.81 7.44
C MET A 471 -16.11 24.21 6.14
N VAL A 472 -15.51 24.57 5.01
CA VAL A 472 -15.81 24.03 3.68
C VAL A 472 -14.51 23.69 2.93
N PRO A 473 -14.49 22.64 2.07
CA PRO A 473 -15.59 21.70 1.82
C PRO A 473 -15.80 20.71 2.98
N VAL A 474 -17.06 20.39 3.26
CA VAL A 474 -17.41 19.37 4.25
C VAL A 474 -17.15 17.98 3.66
N PRO A 475 -16.45 17.07 4.37
CA PRO A 475 -16.23 15.70 3.92
C PRO A 475 -17.58 15.00 3.66
N ARG A 476 -17.74 14.39 2.48
CA ARG A 476 -18.98 13.66 2.15
C ARG A 476 -18.97 12.31 2.85
N LEU A 477 -19.69 12.19 3.96
CA LEU A 477 -20.01 10.92 4.62
C LEU A 477 -21.03 10.12 3.80
N GLN A 478 -20.61 9.48 2.70
CA GLN A 478 -21.41 8.43 2.04
C GLN A 478 -20.79 7.07 2.35
N GLY A 479 -21.58 6.12 2.86
CA GLY A 479 -21.12 4.74 3.12
C GLY A 479 -20.37 4.52 4.45
N GLY A 480 -20.43 5.47 5.39
CA GLY A 480 -19.96 5.25 6.77
C GLY A 480 -18.47 5.45 7.04
N GLN A 481 -17.65 5.72 6.03
CA GLN A 481 -16.25 6.15 6.21
C GLN A 481 -15.90 7.22 5.17
N SER A 482 -15.77 8.47 5.63
CA SER A 482 -15.20 9.56 4.84
C SER A 482 -14.06 10.14 5.64
N TRP A 483 -12.88 10.12 5.06
CA TRP A 483 -11.71 10.75 5.67
C TRP A 483 -11.83 12.27 5.59
N ARG A 484 -11.35 12.96 6.63
CA ARG A 484 -11.14 14.41 6.54
C ARG A 484 -10.01 14.68 5.54
N PRO A 485 -10.10 15.70 4.68
CA PRO A 485 -9.05 16.02 3.72
C PRO A 485 -7.69 16.22 4.40
N ARG A 486 -6.61 15.92 3.67
CA ARG A 486 -5.24 16.22 4.13
C ARG A 486 -5.11 17.72 4.45
N GLY A 487 -4.47 18.03 5.57
CA GLY A 487 -4.25 19.40 6.03
C GLY A 487 -5.41 20.00 6.85
N HIS A 488 -6.58 19.35 6.87
CA HIS A 488 -7.65 19.73 7.79
C HIS A 488 -7.35 19.24 9.22
N PRO A 489 -7.90 19.92 10.25
CA PRO A 489 -7.76 19.46 11.62
C PRO A 489 -8.53 18.15 11.87
N GLY A 490 -8.02 17.37 12.80
CA GLY A 490 -8.75 16.25 13.39
C GLY A 490 -9.74 16.71 14.46
N LEU A 491 -10.49 15.76 15.01
CA LEU A 491 -11.44 15.97 16.09
C LEU A 491 -11.22 14.92 17.19
N ALA A 492 -11.31 15.35 18.45
CA ALA A 492 -11.50 14.52 19.63
C ALA A 492 -12.79 14.95 20.33
N LEU A 493 -13.79 14.08 20.34
CA LEU A 493 -15.10 14.33 20.94
C LEU A 493 -15.32 13.41 22.13
N PHE A 494 -15.34 13.99 23.33
CA PHE A 494 -15.71 13.29 24.55
C PHE A 494 -17.22 13.11 24.63
N HIS A 495 -17.64 11.92 25.06
CA HIS A 495 -19.00 11.58 25.37
C HIS A 495 -19.09 11.24 26.86
N ILE A 496 -19.96 11.97 27.56
CA ILE A 496 -20.33 11.70 28.95
C ILE A 496 -21.51 10.77 28.94
N ILE A 497 -21.36 9.58 29.51
CA ILE A 497 -22.35 8.51 29.49
C ILE A 497 -22.82 8.28 30.92
N LYS A 498 -24.14 8.33 31.11
CA LYS A 498 -24.74 8.07 32.40
C LYS A 498 -24.57 6.58 32.74
N ASP A 499 -24.10 6.28 33.94
CA ASP A 499 -24.06 4.91 34.43
C ASP A 499 -25.49 4.42 34.73
N PRO A 500 -25.99 3.36 34.08
CA PRO A 500 -27.37 2.90 34.32
C PRO A 500 -27.61 2.36 35.73
N GLU A 501 -26.55 2.11 36.52
CA GLU A 501 -26.65 1.71 37.93
C GLU A 501 -26.54 2.89 38.90
N GLY A 502 -26.38 4.12 38.40
CA GLY A 502 -26.34 5.34 39.21
C GLY A 502 -24.97 5.64 39.84
N GLY A 503 -23.88 5.08 39.30
CA GLY A 503 -22.51 5.47 39.63
C GLY A 503 -22.05 6.75 38.91
N GLU A 504 -20.74 6.99 38.97
CA GLU A 504 -20.08 8.13 38.31
C GLU A 504 -20.30 8.15 36.79
N ASP A 505 -20.29 9.34 36.20
CA ASP A 505 -20.39 9.48 34.75
C ASP A 505 -19.22 8.80 34.04
N LEU A 506 -19.56 7.99 33.05
CA LEU A 506 -18.61 7.20 32.28
C LEU A 506 -18.11 7.98 31.07
N VAL A 507 -16.83 7.85 30.75
CA VAL A 507 -16.21 8.59 29.65
C VAL A 507 -15.93 7.68 28.46
N ALA A 508 -16.38 8.10 27.29
CA ALA A 508 -15.99 7.51 26.00
C ALA A 508 -15.50 8.61 25.04
N LEU A 509 -14.73 8.23 24.01
CA LEU A 509 -14.12 9.18 23.10
C LEU A 509 -14.25 8.76 21.63
N GLY A 510 -14.75 9.68 20.81
CA GLY A 510 -14.80 9.55 19.37
C GLY A 510 -13.76 10.43 18.71
N LEU A 511 -13.05 9.92 17.73
CA LEU A 511 -12.00 10.65 17.03
C LEU A 511 -12.35 10.79 15.55
N GLY A 512 -11.86 11.87 14.93
CA GLY A 512 -11.89 12.09 13.49
C GLY A 512 -10.49 12.39 12.99
N LEU A 513 -9.87 11.47 12.25
CA LEU A 513 -8.53 11.63 11.71
C LEU A 513 -8.56 12.12 10.25
N PRO A 514 -7.67 13.05 9.86
CA PRO A 514 -7.49 13.43 8.48
C PRO A 514 -6.60 12.46 7.70
N HIS A 515 -6.68 12.54 6.38
CA HIS A 515 -5.78 11.87 5.48
C HIS A 515 -4.33 12.40 5.60
N GLY A 516 -3.38 11.59 5.12
CA GLY A 516 -1.97 11.97 5.02
C GLY A 516 -1.08 11.42 6.13
N GLY A 517 -1.62 10.58 7.01
CA GLY A 517 -0.86 9.93 8.07
C GLY A 517 -0.06 8.72 7.61
N PRO A 518 0.99 8.35 8.35
CA PRO A 518 1.84 7.22 7.98
C PRO A 518 1.11 5.92 8.24
N ASP A 519 0.99 5.08 7.23
CA ASP A 519 0.44 3.74 7.37
C ASP A 519 1.43 2.68 6.92
N HIS A 520 1.22 1.49 7.47
CA HIS A 520 1.97 0.30 7.21
C HIS A 520 1.08 -0.89 7.56
N ILE A 521 0.99 -1.88 6.68
CA ILE A 521 0.10 -3.03 6.86
C ILE A 521 0.93 -4.26 7.24
N ALA A 522 0.60 -4.82 8.40
CA ALA A 522 1.20 -6.07 8.86
C ALA A 522 0.29 -7.25 8.47
N ALA A 523 0.92 -8.36 8.10
CA ALA A 523 0.26 -9.65 8.10
C ALA A 523 0.58 -10.38 9.39
N LEU A 524 -0.45 -10.52 10.23
CA LEU A 524 -0.38 -11.34 11.44
C LEU A 524 -0.97 -12.71 11.14
N ARG A 525 -0.44 -13.74 11.80
CA ARG A 525 -1.02 -15.09 11.68
C ARG A 525 -2.39 -15.09 12.35
N ARG A 526 -3.37 -15.75 11.72
CA ARG A 526 -4.72 -15.87 12.27
C ARG A 526 -4.79 -16.84 13.44
#